data_AF-A0AA88Q827-F1
#
_entry.id   AF-A0AA88Q827-F1
#
_cell.length_a   1.000
_cell.length_b   1.000
_cell.length_c   1.000
_cell.angle_alpha   90.00
_cell.angle_beta   90.00
_cell.angle_gamma   90.00
#
_symmetry.space_group_name_H-M   'P 1'
#
loop_
_entity.id
_entity.type
_entity.pdbx_description
1 polymer ?
#
loop_
_entity_poly.entity_id
_entity_poly.type
_entity_poly.pdbx_seq_one_letter_code
_entity_poly.pdbx_strand_id
1 'polypeptide(L)'
;MWVWALLPVTLAVFGTIGMWAVYAIAVSNNTVNITEEFPFISTCGSYNPQSCLFSQICNICCVLALWIVTVRFQQIRDLGCASYLNTAGLVLGFISSIGISILGNFQQSVLMGVHLFGALLAFALGLAYFWIQAWLSYYTPPSHDRKWVVPVRVILCSLCTCFIICMLVLYSTGFRSEAAICEWALVMCFFALFAIFAAEFRHIDCHKLTVQKRERINSRDANGLEFPQLLGKRERGSRSRAAVSSEWASPVMISSRSAGTLKRRAALLLKNAKHTTFLHSEKSLIAEIHIQTAPLPSYREQSDKI
;
A
#
# COMPACT_ATOMS: atom_id res chain seq x y z
N MET A 1 -24.36 10.89 -2.74
CA MET A 1 -24.83 10.27 -1.47
C MET A 1 -23.64 10.15 -0.50
N TRP A 2 -23.78 10.43 0.80
CA TRP A 2 -22.64 10.58 1.75
C TRP A 2 -22.15 9.29 2.44
N VAL A 3 -22.82 8.15 2.25
CA VAL A 3 -22.59 6.94 3.05
C VAL A 3 -21.14 6.43 2.95
N TRP A 4 -20.54 6.41 1.75
CA TRP A 4 -19.15 5.99 1.58
C TRP A 4 -18.14 6.93 2.23
N ALA A 5 -18.48 8.22 2.38
CA ALA A 5 -17.62 9.18 3.07
C ALA A 5 -17.57 8.96 4.58
N LEU A 6 -18.56 8.29 5.18
CA LEU A 6 -18.56 7.96 6.61
C LEU A 6 -17.48 6.95 6.95
N LEU A 7 -17.14 6.03 6.04
CA LEU A 7 -16.15 4.98 6.30
C LEU A 7 -14.76 5.53 6.69
N PRO A 8 -14.12 6.41 5.90
CA PRO A 8 -12.84 7.02 6.27
C PRO A 8 -12.94 7.95 7.49
N VAL A 9 -14.07 8.65 7.67
CA VAL A 9 -14.29 9.50 8.86
C VAL A 9 -14.35 8.63 10.12
N THR A 10 -15.12 7.54 10.09
CA THR A 10 -15.22 6.58 11.20
C THR A 10 -13.86 6.01 11.54
N LEU A 11 -13.07 5.56 10.56
CA LEU A 11 -11.71 5.07 10.82
C LEU A 11 -10.87 6.13 11.53
N ALA A 12 -10.81 7.34 10.99
CA ALA A 12 -9.95 8.39 11.52
C ALA A 12 -10.36 8.83 12.93
N VAL A 13 -11.65 9.05 13.17
CA VAL A 13 -12.18 9.51 14.46
C VAL A 13 -12.06 8.39 15.50
N PHE A 14 -12.52 7.18 15.18
CA PHE A 14 -12.47 6.03 16.09
C PHE A 14 -11.03 5.68 16.44
N GLY A 15 -10.14 5.61 15.45
CA GLY A 15 -8.72 5.35 15.65
C GLY A 15 -8.06 6.41 16.52
N THR A 16 -8.28 7.69 16.23
CA THR A 16 -7.72 8.80 17.02
C THR A 16 -8.18 8.74 18.48
N ILE A 17 -9.50 8.70 18.70
CA ILE A 17 -10.07 8.64 20.06
C ILE A 17 -9.58 7.39 20.79
N GLY A 18 -9.53 6.26 20.10
CA GLY A 18 -9.06 4.99 20.66
C GLY A 18 -7.61 5.05 21.14
N MET A 19 -6.69 5.56 20.33
CA MET A 19 -5.27 5.66 20.72
C MET A 19 -5.06 6.58 21.92
N TRP A 20 -5.74 7.74 21.94
CA TRP A 20 -5.68 8.64 23.10
C TRP A 20 -6.32 8.05 24.35
N ALA A 21 -7.39 7.25 24.21
CA ALA A 21 -7.99 6.53 25.33
C ALA A 21 -7.03 5.47 25.91
N VAL A 22 -6.33 4.71 25.05
CA VAL A 22 -5.29 3.75 25.48
C VAL A 22 -4.21 4.47 26.29
N TYR A 23 -3.72 5.62 25.81
CA TYR A 23 -2.76 6.44 26.56
C TYR A 23 -3.30 6.94 27.89
N ALA A 24 -4.51 7.51 27.92
CA ALA A 24 -5.11 8.02 29.15
C ALA A 24 -5.25 6.92 30.21
N ILE A 25 -5.66 5.72 29.82
CA ILE A 25 -5.77 4.56 30.72
C ILE A 25 -4.38 4.06 31.14
N ALA A 26 -3.38 4.10 30.26
CA ALA A 26 -2.00 3.75 30.62
C ALA A 26 -1.43 4.69 31.70
N VAL A 27 -1.66 5.99 31.56
CA VAL A 27 -1.27 7.01 32.54
C VAL A 27 -2.05 6.83 33.84
N SER A 28 -3.38 6.67 33.78
CA SER A 28 -4.20 6.52 34.99
C SER A 28 -3.85 5.29 35.81
N ASN A 29 -3.41 4.22 35.15
CA ASN A 29 -3.03 2.96 35.79
C ASN A 29 -1.55 2.92 36.18
N ASN A 30 -0.78 4.00 35.97
CA ASN A 30 0.66 4.06 36.22
C ASN A 30 1.46 2.96 35.50
N THR A 31 0.98 2.49 34.33
CA THR A 31 1.71 1.50 33.51
C THR A 31 2.75 2.16 32.61
N VAL A 32 2.76 3.50 32.55
CA VAL A 32 3.77 4.33 31.89
C VAL A 32 4.16 5.46 32.84
N ASN A 33 5.44 5.79 32.92
CA ASN A 33 5.93 6.89 33.77
C ASN A 33 6.24 8.13 32.93
N ILE A 34 5.27 9.05 32.86
CA ILE A 34 5.38 10.31 32.09
C ILE A 34 6.34 11.34 32.69
N THR A 35 6.85 11.11 33.91
CA THR A 35 7.87 11.98 34.51
C THR A 35 9.28 11.65 34.03
N GLU A 36 9.47 10.43 33.51
CA GLU A 36 10.75 9.94 32.99
C GLU A 36 10.81 10.05 31.46
N GLU A 37 9.76 9.59 30.76
CA GLU A 37 9.74 9.50 29.30
C GLU A 37 8.32 9.69 28.77
N PHE A 38 8.18 10.34 27.61
CA PHE A 38 6.92 10.33 26.88
C PHE A 38 6.77 8.97 26.15
N PRO A 39 5.74 8.17 26.45
CA PRO A 39 5.70 6.77 26.01
C PRO A 39 5.25 6.61 24.55
N PHE A 40 5.82 5.61 23.88
CA PHE A 40 5.31 5.10 22.60
C PHE A 40 3.87 4.57 22.75
N ILE A 41 3.08 4.63 21.68
CA ILE A 41 1.71 4.08 21.61
C ILE A 41 1.75 2.59 21.96
N SER A 42 2.71 1.85 21.39
CA SER A 42 2.91 0.43 21.66
C SER A 42 3.19 0.12 23.13
N THR A 43 3.87 1.03 23.83
CA THR A 43 4.16 0.90 25.27
C THR A 43 2.89 1.13 26.08
N CYS A 44 2.07 2.11 25.70
CA CYS A 44 0.76 2.35 26.32
C CYS A 44 -0.18 1.12 26.18
N GLY A 45 -0.11 0.43 25.04
CA GLY A 45 -0.90 -0.78 24.76
C GLY A 45 -0.28 -2.10 25.26
N SER A 46 0.72 -2.08 26.14
CA SER A 46 1.45 -3.31 26.51
C SER A 46 0.85 -4.10 27.68
N TYR A 47 0.06 -3.47 28.57
CA TYR A 47 -0.48 -4.10 29.78
C TYR A 47 -2.00 -4.18 29.75
N ASN A 48 -2.59 -5.04 30.58
CA ASN A 48 -4.06 -5.13 30.68
C ASN A 48 -4.60 -4.04 31.62
N PRO A 49 -5.76 -3.44 31.30
CA PRO A 49 -6.67 -3.75 30.18
C PRO A 49 -6.35 -3.04 28.85
N GLN A 50 -5.34 -2.15 28.82
CA GLN A 50 -5.03 -1.30 27.67
C GLN A 50 -4.67 -2.09 26.42
N SER A 51 -4.01 -3.24 26.57
CA SER A 51 -3.61 -4.10 25.45
C SER A 51 -4.80 -4.70 24.72
N CYS A 52 -5.85 -5.11 25.44
CA CYS A 52 -7.09 -5.59 24.85
C CYS A 52 -7.80 -4.49 24.08
N LEU A 53 -7.84 -3.27 24.64
CA LEU A 53 -8.44 -2.11 23.98
C LEU A 53 -7.65 -1.73 22.72
N PHE A 54 -6.32 -1.66 22.82
CA PHE A 54 -5.42 -1.38 21.69
C PHE A 54 -5.61 -2.38 20.55
N SER A 55 -5.60 -3.69 20.86
CA SER A 55 -5.86 -4.74 19.87
C SER A 55 -7.22 -4.57 19.20
N GLN A 56 -8.28 -4.32 19.98
CA GLN A 56 -9.62 -4.13 19.43
C GLN A 56 -9.70 -2.92 18.50
N ILE A 57 -9.07 -1.79 18.88
CA ILE A 57 -9.01 -0.59 18.05
C ILE A 57 -8.27 -0.88 16.73
N CYS A 58 -7.10 -1.52 16.80
CA CYS A 58 -6.31 -1.90 15.64
C CYS A 58 -7.07 -2.85 14.71
N ASN A 59 -7.75 -3.87 15.25
CA ASN A 59 -8.52 -4.83 14.45
C ASN A 59 -9.72 -4.17 13.73
N ILE A 60 -10.44 -3.27 14.40
CA ILE A 60 -11.50 -2.48 13.75
C ILE A 60 -10.91 -1.57 12.67
N CYS A 61 -9.80 -0.87 12.96
CA CYS A 61 -9.11 -0.03 11.96
C CYS A 61 -8.61 -0.84 10.76
N CYS A 62 -8.13 -2.07 10.97
CA CYS A 62 -7.73 -2.99 9.90
C CYS A 62 -8.90 -3.29 8.95
N VAL A 63 -10.06 -3.68 9.48
CA VAL A 63 -11.24 -3.98 8.66
C VAL A 63 -11.72 -2.75 7.91
N LEU A 64 -11.77 -1.59 8.57
CA LEU A 64 -12.16 -0.33 7.94
C LEU A 64 -11.16 0.08 6.84
N ALA A 65 -9.85 -0.10 7.08
CA ALA A 65 -8.81 0.18 6.10
C ALA A 65 -8.94 -0.73 4.86
N LEU A 66 -9.17 -2.04 5.05
CA LEU A 66 -9.41 -2.97 3.95
C LEU A 66 -10.58 -2.53 3.06
N TRP A 67 -11.68 -2.10 3.68
CA TRP A 67 -12.83 -1.57 2.94
C TRP A 67 -12.50 -0.27 2.20
N ILE A 68 -11.82 0.68 2.83
CA ILE A 68 -11.40 1.94 2.19
C ILE A 68 -10.49 1.66 1.01
N VAL A 69 -9.50 0.80 1.17
CA VAL A 69 -8.56 0.40 0.10
C VAL A 69 -9.32 -0.23 -1.07
N THR A 70 -10.28 -1.11 -0.78
CA THR A 70 -11.09 -1.79 -1.82
C THR A 70 -11.98 -0.80 -2.57
N VAL A 71 -12.70 0.07 -1.85
CA VAL A 71 -13.55 1.12 -2.44
C VAL A 71 -12.70 2.06 -3.29
N ARG A 72 -11.52 2.45 -2.80
CA ARG A 72 -10.60 3.31 -3.54
C ARG A 72 -10.10 2.64 -4.82
N PHE A 73 -9.69 1.39 -4.74
CA PHE A 73 -9.27 0.62 -5.92
C PHE A 73 -10.38 0.57 -6.98
N GLN A 74 -11.61 0.29 -6.54
CA GLN A 74 -12.78 0.23 -7.40
C GLN A 74 -13.10 1.61 -8.01
N GLN A 75 -13.06 2.67 -7.21
CA GLN A 75 -13.29 4.05 -7.66
C GLN A 75 -12.33 4.43 -8.79
N ILE A 76 -11.02 4.18 -8.62
CA ILE A 76 -10.02 4.47 -9.67
C ILE A 76 -10.27 3.65 -10.93
N ARG A 77 -10.72 2.41 -10.80
CA ARG A 77 -11.07 1.55 -11.94
C ARG A 77 -12.29 2.09 -12.69
N ASP A 78 -13.33 2.53 -11.98
CA ASP A 78 -14.56 3.04 -12.59
C ASP A 78 -14.36 4.39 -13.28
N LEU A 79 -13.35 5.17 -12.86
CA LEU A 79 -12.92 6.39 -13.53
C LEU A 79 -12.12 6.13 -14.83
N GLY A 80 -11.97 4.86 -15.24
CA GLY A 80 -11.24 4.47 -16.45
C GLY A 80 -9.72 4.46 -16.28
N CYS A 81 -9.22 4.63 -15.07
CA CYS A 81 -7.78 4.72 -14.76
C CYS A 81 -7.20 3.38 -14.25
N ALA A 82 -7.63 2.27 -14.83
CA ALA A 82 -7.09 0.95 -14.50
C ALA A 82 -5.58 0.90 -14.85
N SER A 83 -4.73 0.72 -13.84
CA SER A 83 -3.27 0.72 -14.00
C SER A 83 -2.61 -0.29 -13.07
N TYR A 84 -1.40 -0.72 -13.41
CA TYR A 84 -0.57 -1.54 -12.53
C TYR A 84 -0.33 -0.87 -11.17
N LEU A 85 -0.27 0.47 -11.13
CA LEU A 85 -0.16 1.24 -9.89
C LEU A 85 -1.41 1.12 -9.02
N ASN A 86 -2.62 1.10 -9.61
CA ASN A 86 -3.84 0.87 -8.83
C ASN A 86 -3.85 -0.53 -8.20
N THR A 87 -3.44 -1.56 -8.95
CA THR A 87 -3.29 -2.92 -8.41
C THR A 87 -2.19 -3.02 -7.35
N ALA A 88 -1.05 -2.38 -7.56
CA ALA A 88 0.01 -2.31 -6.55
C ALA A 88 -0.49 -1.62 -5.26
N GLY A 89 -1.25 -0.53 -5.40
CA GLY A 89 -1.92 0.12 -4.27
C GLY A 89 -2.86 -0.82 -3.51
N LEU A 90 -3.69 -1.60 -4.21
CA LEU A 90 -4.56 -2.60 -3.58
C LEU A 90 -3.74 -3.61 -2.75
N VAL A 91 -2.69 -4.18 -3.35
CA VAL A 91 -1.82 -5.17 -2.68
C VAL A 91 -1.13 -4.56 -1.45
N LEU A 92 -0.52 -3.38 -1.59
CA LEU A 92 0.14 -2.71 -0.48
C LEU A 92 -0.82 -2.35 0.65
N GLY A 93 -2.02 -1.86 0.33
CA GLY A 93 -3.04 -1.54 1.32
C GLY A 93 -3.53 -2.77 2.09
N PHE A 94 -3.64 -3.93 1.43
CA PHE A 94 -3.99 -5.19 2.09
C PHE A 94 -2.87 -5.68 3.01
N ILE A 95 -1.62 -5.69 2.54
CA ILE A 95 -0.47 -6.09 3.37
C ILE A 95 -0.32 -5.14 4.57
N SER A 96 -0.48 -3.83 4.36
CA SER A 96 -0.45 -2.83 5.44
C SER A 96 -1.57 -3.06 6.46
N SER A 97 -2.79 -3.38 6.02
CA SER A 97 -3.91 -3.71 6.93
C SER A 97 -3.63 -4.97 7.76
N ILE A 98 -3.03 -6.00 7.16
CA ILE A 98 -2.53 -7.18 7.90
C ILE A 98 -1.50 -6.74 8.96
N GLY A 99 -0.60 -5.83 8.60
CA GLY A 99 0.35 -5.22 9.55
C GLY A 99 -0.32 -4.58 10.75
N ILE A 100 -1.42 -3.84 10.55
CA ILE A 100 -2.21 -3.22 11.63
C ILE A 100 -2.78 -4.29 12.58
N SER A 101 -3.28 -5.41 12.07
CA SER A 101 -3.77 -6.51 12.91
C SER A 101 -2.62 -7.17 13.67
N ILE A 102 -1.49 -7.47 13.01
CA ILE A 102 -0.33 -8.09 13.68
C ILE A 102 0.18 -7.19 14.82
N LEU A 103 0.47 -5.92 14.55
CA LEU A 103 1.00 -5.02 15.59
C LEU A 103 0.02 -4.82 16.75
N GLY A 104 -1.29 -4.87 16.47
CA GLY A 104 -2.34 -4.71 17.48
C GLY A 104 -2.47 -5.91 18.42
N ASN A 105 -2.21 -7.12 17.93
CA ASN A 105 -2.41 -8.36 18.69
C ASN A 105 -1.13 -8.92 19.32
N PHE A 106 0.04 -8.58 18.79
CA PHE A 106 1.32 -8.99 19.35
C PHE A 106 1.96 -7.79 20.06
N GLN A 107 1.84 -7.75 21.38
CA GLN A 107 2.34 -6.65 22.21
C GLN A 107 3.87 -6.55 22.14
N GLN A 108 4.36 -5.31 22.15
CA GLN A 108 5.79 -5.02 22.13
C GLN A 108 6.55 -5.69 23.30
N SER A 109 5.94 -5.71 24.49
CA SER A 109 6.53 -6.29 25.70
C SER A 109 6.60 -7.82 25.71
N VAL A 110 5.77 -8.50 24.91
CA VAL A 110 5.66 -9.96 24.90
C VAL A 110 6.44 -10.57 23.75
N LEU A 111 6.25 -10.06 22.53
CA LEU A 111 6.87 -10.61 21.33
C LEU A 111 7.33 -9.49 20.37
N MET A 112 8.30 -8.71 20.84
CA MET A 112 8.90 -7.55 20.16
C MET A 112 9.14 -7.77 18.66
N GLY A 113 9.75 -8.89 18.26
CA GLY A 113 10.09 -9.14 16.86
C GLY A 113 8.87 -9.17 15.93
N VAL A 114 7.78 -9.83 16.36
CA VAL A 114 6.53 -9.88 15.58
C VAL A 114 5.81 -8.55 15.61
N HIS A 115 5.83 -7.85 16.75
CA HIS A 115 5.28 -6.49 16.87
C HIS A 115 5.93 -5.53 15.86
N LEU A 116 7.27 -5.50 15.83
CA LEU A 116 8.04 -4.64 14.92
C LEU A 116 7.84 -5.03 13.45
N PHE A 117 7.72 -6.33 13.15
CA PHE A 117 7.35 -6.78 11.80
C PHE A 117 5.97 -6.25 11.39
N GLY A 118 4.97 -6.35 12.27
CA GLY A 118 3.64 -5.76 12.06
C GLY A 118 3.69 -4.24 11.86
N ALA A 119 4.47 -3.53 12.68
CA ALA A 119 4.66 -2.08 12.57
C ALA A 119 5.30 -1.68 11.25
N LEU A 120 6.32 -2.42 10.78
CA LEU A 120 6.94 -2.20 9.47
C LEU A 120 5.92 -2.36 8.34
N LEU A 121 5.13 -3.44 8.37
CA LEU A 121 4.08 -3.66 7.37
C LEU A 121 3.03 -2.54 7.41
N ALA A 122 2.56 -2.15 8.59
CA ALA A 122 1.55 -1.11 8.74
C ALA A 122 2.05 0.26 8.26
N PHE A 123 3.20 0.71 8.76
CA PHE A 123 3.69 2.07 8.52
C PHE A 123 4.46 2.21 7.21
N ALA A 124 5.44 1.35 6.91
CA ALA A 124 6.25 1.51 5.71
C ALA A 124 5.45 1.21 4.43
N LEU A 125 4.74 0.08 4.40
CA LEU A 125 3.91 -0.27 3.24
C LEU A 125 2.62 0.54 3.17
N GLY A 126 2.08 0.98 4.32
CA GLY A 126 0.96 1.92 4.35
C GLY A 126 1.35 3.29 3.79
N LEU A 127 2.54 3.80 4.11
CA LEU A 127 3.04 5.05 3.53
C LEU A 127 3.30 4.91 2.03
N ALA A 128 3.86 3.78 1.59
CA ALA A 128 4.00 3.48 0.17
C ALA A 128 2.64 3.45 -0.55
N TYR A 129 1.61 2.86 0.07
CA TYR A 129 0.24 2.93 -0.41
C TYR A 129 -0.23 4.39 -0.56
N PHE A 130 -0.05 5.23 0.46
CA PHE A 130 -0.49 6.63 0.38
C PHE A 130 0.25 7.46 -0.67
N TRP A 131 1.54 7.20 -0.90
CA TRP A 131 2.28 7.81 -2.02
C TRP A 131 1.71 7.39 -3.38
N ILE A 132 1.39 6.11 -3.57
CA ILE A 132 0.69 5.65 -4.78
C ILE A 132 -0.67 6.34 -4.90
N GLN A 133 -1.42 6.49 -3.81
CA GLN A 133 -2.71 7.17 -3.84
C GLN A 133 -2.57 8.66 -4.17
N ALA A 134 -1.53 9.35 -3.67
CA ALA A 134 -1.23 10.73 -4.04
C ALA A 134 -1.00 10.86 -5.56
N TRP A 135 -0.19 9.95 -6.12
CA TRP A 135 0.05 9.86 -7.56
C TRP A 135 -1.24 9.61 -8.35
N LEU A 136 -2.00 8.58 -8.00
CA LEU A 136 -3.25 8.25 -8.69
C LEU A 136 -4.25 9.41 -8.66
N SER A 137 -4.34 10.12 -7.53
CA SER A 137 -5.25 11.27 -7.36
C SER A 137 -4.90 12.45 -8.25
N TYR A 138 -3.61 12.65 -8.51
CA TYR A 138 -3.13 13.69 -9.41
C TYR A 138 -3.57 13.41 -10.87
N TYR A 139 -3.50 12.15 -11.30
CA TYR A 139 -3.85 11.72 -12.67
C TYR A 139 -5.34 11.42 -12.89
N THR A 140 -6.13 11.34 -11.82
CA THR A 140 -7.59 11.15 -11.90
C THR A 140 -8.26 12.39 -12.53
N PRO A 141 -9.37 12.24 -13.28
CA PRO A 141 -10.07 13.36 -13.91
C PRO A 141 -10.33 14.53 -12.96
N PRO A 142 -10.33 15.78 -13.46
CA PRO A 142 -10.52 16.96 -12.62
C PRO A 142 -11.83 16.91 -11.84
N SER A 143 -11.72 16.94 -10.51
CA SER A 143 -12.82 17.27 -9.61
C SER A 143 -12.51 18.57 -8.88
N HIS A 144 -13.55 19.25 -8.37
CA HIS A 144 -13.37 20.44 -7.53
C HIS A 144 -12.46 20.14 -6.33
N ASP A 145 -12.58 18.94 -5.74
CA ASP A 145 -11.84 18.54 -4.56
C ASP A 145 -10.37 18.22 -4.82
N ARG A 146 -10.03 17.80 -6.04
CA ARG A 146 -8.65 17.48 -6.41
C ARG A 146 -7.67 18.62 -6.13
N LYS A 147 -8.11 19.88 -6.28
CA LYS A 147 -7.27 21.08 -6.10
C LYS A 147 -6.66 21.19 -4.70
N TRP A 148 -7.34 20.69 -3.68
CA TRP A 148 -6.89 20.74 -2.29
C TRP A 148 -6.53 19.35 -1.74
N VAL A 149 -7.24 18.30 -2.16
CA VAL A 149 -6.97 16.91 -1.73
C VAL A 149 -5.56 16.47 -2.08
N VAL A 150 -5.11 16.72 -3.32
CA VAL A 150 -3.78 16.29 -3.78
C VAL A 150 -2.65 16.97 -2.99
N PRO A 151 -2.57 18.32 -2.90
CA PRO A 151 -1.49 18.96 -2.16
C PRO A 151 -1.51 18.59 -0.67
N VAL A 152 -2.68 18.53 -0.02
CA VAL A 152 -2.78 18.12 1.39
C VAL A 152 -2.27 16.68 1.57
N ARG A 153 -2.64 15.76 0.69
CA ARG A 153 -2.14 14.37 0.72
C ARG A 153 -0.62 14.30 0.55
N VAL A 154 -0.05 15.05 -0.40
CA VAL A 154 1.40 15.08 -0.61
C VAL A 154 2.12 15.63 0.62
N ILE A 155 1.64 16.73 1.20
CA ILE A 155 2.22 17.31 2.43
C ILE A 155 2.19 16.29 3.57
N LEU A 156 1.06 15.64 3.82
CA LEU A 156 0.96 14.62 4.86
C LEU A 156 1.85 13.40 4.59
N CYS A 157 1.94 12.92 3.35
CA CYS A 157 2.87 11.83 3.01
C CYS A 157 4.33 12.22 3.25
N SER A 158 4.72 13.44 2.89
CA SER A 158 6.06 13.98 3.18
C SER A 158 6.31 14.07 4.68
N LEU A 159 5.35 14.57 5.47
CA LEU A 159 5.44 14.61 6.93
C LEU A 159 5.59 13.21 7.52
N CYS A 160 4.80 12.24 7.07
CA CYS A 160 4.94 10.83 7.49
C CYS A 160 6.34 10.27 7.17
N THR A 161 6.88 10.55 5.98
CA THR A 161 8.24 10.14 5.62
C THR A 161 9.26 10.75 6.58
N CYS A 162 9.15 12.05 6.89
CA CYS A 162 10.00 12.72 7.86
C CYS A 162 9.87 12.10 9.25
N PHE A 163 8.65 11.87 9.75
CA PHE A 163 8.45 11.27 11.08
C PHE A 163 9.02 9.86 11.19
N ILE A 164 8.91 9.02 10.16
CA ILE A 164 9.57 7.69 10.16
C ILE A 164 11.09 7.85 10.28
N ILE A 165 11.70 8.72 9.48
CA ILE A 165 13.16 8.95 9.51
C ILE A 165 13.59 9.51 10.86
N CYS A 166 12.90 10.55 11.35
CA CYS A 166 13.17 11.17 12.65
C CYS A 166 13.03 10.17 13.78
N MET A 167 11.96 9.37 13.82
CA MET A 167 11.75 8.33 14.82
C MET A 167 12.93 7.34 14.85
N LEU A 168 13.37 6.84 13.69
CA LEU A 168 14.50 5.92 13.61
C LEU A 168 15.81 6.54 14.12
N VAL A 169 16.11 7.76 13.69
CA VAL A 169 17.33 8.49 14.11
C VAL A 169 17.30 8.79 15.60
N LEU A 170 16.21 9.36 16.11
CA LEU A 170 16.03 9.74 17.52
C LEU A 170 16.09 8.51 18.42
N TYR A 171 15.44 7.41 18.03
CA TYR A 171 15.51 6.15 18.76
C TYR A 171 16.94 5.61 18.80
N SER A 172 17.66 5.61 17.68
CA SER A 172 19.05 5.13 17.60
C SER A 172 20.05 5.99 18.37
N THR A 173 19.72 7.25 18.63
CA THR A 173 20.56 8.21 19.35
C THR A 173 20.18 8.37 20.82
N GLY A 174 19.18 7.62 21.30
CA GLY A 174 18.76 7.59 22.70
C GLY A 174 17.67 8.60 23.09
N PHE A 175 17.20 9.42 22.15
CA PHE A 175 16.10 10.39 22.34
C PHE A 175 14.74 9.71 22.21
N ARG A 176 14.39 8.88 23.22
CA ARG A 176 13.22 8.00 23.16
C ARG A 176 11.89 8.75 23.19
N SER A 177 11.76 9.78 24.06
CA SER A 177 10.56 10.62 24.13
C SER A 177 10.27 11.31 22.79
N GLU A 178 11.31 11.84 22.14
CA GLU A 178 11.19 12.54 20.87
C GLU A 178 10.84 11.57 19.73
N ALA A 179 11.40 10.35 19.76
CA ALA A 179 11.01 9.28 18.86
C ALA A 179 9.54 8.85 19.07
N ALA A 180 9.07 8.76 20.32
CA ALA A 180 7.67 8.48 20.63
C ALA A 180 6.75 9.60 20.11
N ILE A 181 7.11 10.87 20.27
CA ILE A 181 6.36 11.99 19.69
C ILE A 181 6.25 11.84 18.16
N CYS A 182 7.32 11.42 17.49
CA CYS A 182 7.28 11.15 16.05
C CYS A 182 6.34 9.99 15.69
N GLU A 183 6.30 8.92 16.49
CA GLU A 183 5.34 7.82 16.31
C GLU A 183 3.89 8.29 16.45
N TRP A 184 3.59 9.05 17.50
CA TRP A 184 2.27 9.64 17.71
C TRP A 184 1.86 10.54 16.55
N ALA A 185 2.73 11.44 16.13
CA ALA A 185 2.48 12.32 15.00
C ALA A 185 2.26 11.53 13.69
N LEU A 186 3.06 10.49 13.44
CA LEU A 186 2.91 9.59 12.30
C LEU A 186 1.53 8.93 12.27
N VAL A 187 1.07 8.36 13.40
CA VAL A 187 -0.25 7.71 13.51
C VAL A 187 -1.38 8.72 13.27
N MET A 188 -1.29 9.93 13.83
CA MET A 188 -2.28 10.99 13.58
C MET A 188 -2.30 11.44 12.11
N CYS A 189 -1.13 11.54 11.47
CA CYS A 189 -1.06 11.82 10.03
C CYS A 189 -1.66 10.70 9.20
N PHE A 190 -1.51 9.42 9.58
CA PHE A 190 -2.16 8.28 8.92
C PHE A 190 -3.69 8.37 9.04
N PHE A 191 -4.22 8.68 10.21
CA PHE A 191 -5.66 8.91 10.37
C PHE A 191 -6.16 10.09 9.53
N ALA A 192 -5.40 11.19 9.45
CA ALA A 192 -5.72 12.31 8.56
C ALA A 192 -5.67 11.91 7.08
N LEU A 193 -4.67 11.13 6.66
CA LEU A 193 -4.55 10.60 5.29
C LEU A 193 -5.74 9.72 4.91
N PHE A 194 -6.22 8.88 5.83
CA PHE A 194 -7.46 8.13 5.65
C PHE A 194 -8.68 9.06 5.57
N ALA A 195 -8.80 10.05 6.47
CA ALA A 195 -9.92 10.99 6.49
C ALA A 195 -10.07 11.76 5.17
N ILE A 196 -8.97 12.07 4.47
CA ILE A 196 -9.00 12.74 3.16
C ILE A 196 -9.82 11.96 2.12
N PHE A 197 -9.87 10.62 2.21
CA PHE A 197 -10.72 9.83 1.30
C PHE A 197 -12.20 10.17 1.42
N ALA A 198 -12.66 10.75 2.53
CA ALA A 198 -14.05 11.20 2.67
C ALA A 198 -14.43 12.23 1.59
N ALA A 199 -13.51 13.14 1.25
CA ALA A 199 -13.72 14.12 0.20
C ALA A 199 -13.84 13.48 -1.20
N GLU A 200 -13.16 12.37 -1.42
CA GLU A 200 -13.20 11.64 -2.69
C GLU A 200 -14.39 10.67 -2.75
N PHE A 201 -14.80 10.10 -1.61
CA PHE A 201 -15.86 9.09 -1.52
C PHE A 201 -17.27 9.69 -1.48
N ARG A 202 -17.42 10.97 -1.12
CA ARG A 202 -18.73 11.65 -1.10
C ARG A 202 -19.43 11.73 -2.47
N HIS A 203 -18.66 11.53 -3.54
CA HIS A 203 -19.13 11.56 -4.94
C HIS A 203 -19.39 10.17 -5.53
N ILE A 204 -19.24 9.09 -4.74
CA ILE A 204 -19.51 7.74 -5.21
C ILE A 204 -21.02 7.48 -5.12
N ASP A 205 -21.69 7.37 -6.27
CA ASP A 205 -23.12 7.04 -6.36
C ASP A 205 -23.33 5.53 -6.54
N CYS A 206 -24.23 4.96 -5.72
CA CYS A 206 -24.43 3.50 -5.56
C CYS A 206 -24.97 2.73 -6.77
N HIS A 207 -25.16 3.34 -7.95
CA HIS A 207 -26.02 2.77 -8.99
C HIS A 207 -25.33 1.87 -10.02
N LYS A 208 -24.02 1.59 -9.93
CA LYS A 208 -23.32 0.74 -10.92
C LYS A 208 -22.28 -0.21 -10.31
N LEU A 209 -22.73 -1.21 -9.55
CA LEU A 209 -21.96 -2.45 -9.44
C LEU A 209 -22.17 -3.26 -10.72
N THR A 210 -21.44 -2.90 -11.78
CA THR A 210 -21.52 -3.64 -13.04
C THR A 210 -20.69 -4.92 -12.90
N VAL A 211 -21.36 -6.07 -12.77
CA VAL A 211 -20.70 -7.38 -12.92
C VAL A 211 -20.19 -7.45 -14.35
N GLN A 212 -18.87 -7.40 -14.55
CA GLN A 212 -18.29 -7.65 -15.87
C GLN A 212 -18.54 -9.11 -16.23
N LYS A 213 -19.54 -9.35 -17.08
CA LYS A 213 -19.72 -10.63 -17.73
C LYS A 213 -18.55 -10.79 -18.70
N ARG A 214 -17.59 -11.65 -18.34
CA ARG A 214 -16.50 -12.02 -19.25
C ARG A 214 -17.14 -12.78 -20.42
N GLU A 215 -17.38 -12.10 -21.54
CA GLU A 215 -17.70 -12.80 -22.78
C GLU A 215 -16.50 -13.63 -23.17
N ARG A 216 -16.62 -14.94 -23.00
CA ARG A 216 -15.76 -15.91 -23.68
C ARG A 216 -16.09 -15.77 -25.17
N ILE A 217 -15.21 -15.14 -25.93
CA ILE A 217 -15.21 -15.25 -27.39
C ILE A 217 -15.03 -16.74 -27.69
N ASN A 218 -16.13 -17.43 -28.01
CA ASN A 218 -16.09 -18.75 -28.58
C ASN A 218 -15.68 -18.58 -30.04
N SER A 219 -14.44 -18.95 -30.35
CA SER A 219 -13.97 -19.18 -31.71
C SER A 219 -14.72 -20.40 -32.29
N ARG A 220 -15.96 -20.22 -32.74
CA ARG A 220 -16.72 -21.24 -33.50
C ARG A 220 -17.49 -20.73 -34.72
N ASP A 221 -17.52 -19.42 -34.99
CA ASP A 221 -18.26 -18.88 -36.15
C ASP A 221 -17.34 -18.41 -37.28
N ALA A 222 -16.24 -19.12 -37.51
CA ALA A 222 -15.46 -19.03 -38.73
C ALA A 222 -15.70 -20.31 -39.55
N ASN A 223 -16.93 -20.51 -40.02
CA ASN A 223 -17.27 -21.43 -41.12
C ASN A 223 -18.76 -21.22 -41.47
N GLY A 224 -19.00 -20.35 -42.44
CA GLY A 224 -20.34 -20.05 -42.93
C GLY A 224 -20.26 -19.19 -44.19
N LEU A 225 -19.68 -19.76 -45.24
CA LEU A 225 -19.86 -19.29 -46.62
C LEU A 225 -21.35 -19.38 -46.97
N GLU A 226 -21.97 -18.29 -47.40
CA GLU A 226 -22.89 -18.22 -48.55
C GLU A 226 -23.00 -16.78 -49.09
N PHE A 227 -22.89 -16.65 -50.42
CA PHE A 227 -23.14 -15.45 -51.22
C PHE A 227 -24.65 -15.22 -51.39
N PRO A 228 -25.09 -13.97 -51.62
CA PRO A 228 -25.77 -13.75 -52.90
C PRO A 228 -25.34 -12.50 -53.67
N GLN A 229 -25.35 -12.66 -54.99
CA GLN A 229 -25.22 -11.66 -56.04
C GLN A 229 -26.28 -10.56 -55.91
N LEU A 230 -25.89 -9.28 -55.99
CA LEU A 230 -26.78 -8.20 -56.42
C LEU A 230 -26.05 -7.21 -57.33
N LEU A 231 -26.25 -7.43 -58.62
CA LEU A 231 -26.59 -6.46 -59.67
C LEU A 231 -25.91 -5.09 -59.64
N GLY A 232 -24.98 -4.93 -60.58
CA GLY A 232 -24.48 -3.64 -60.99
C GLY A 232 -25.59 -2.73 -61.54
N LYS A 233 -25.59 -1.49 -61.06
CA LYS A 233 -26.15 -0.36 -61.79
C LYS A 233 -25.09 0.73 -61.88
N ARG A 234 -24.61 0.91 -63.10
CA ARG A 234 -23.60 1.87 -63.53
C ARG A 234 -24.31 3.21 -63.72
N GLU A 235 -24.06 4.17 -62.83
CA GLU A 235 -24.33 5.58 -63.10
C GLU A 235 -23.06 6.41 -63.17
N ARG A 236 -23.04 7.24 -64.20
CA ARG A 236 -21.91 7.97 -64.76
C ARG A 236 -22.11 9.43 -64.33
N GLY A 237 -21.29 9.93 -63.41
CA GLY A 237 -21.36 11.31 -62.94
C GLY A 237 -19.96 11.92 -62.88
N SER A 238 -19.65 12.74 -63.88
CA SER A 238 -18.41 13.51 -64.03
C SER A 238 -18.06 14.35 -62.81
N ARG A 239 -16.79 14.33 -62.38
CA ARG A 239 -16.08 15.56 -62.01
C ARG A 239 -14.56 15.39 -61.98
N SER A 240 -13.95 16.12 -62.92
CA SER A 240 -12.66 16.82 -62.93
C SER A 240 -11.46 16.26 -62.16
N ARG A 241 -10.42 16.03 -62.96
CA ARG A 241 -9.04 15.73 -62.58
C ARG A 241 -8.28 17.06 -62.56
N ALA A 242 -7.62 17.38 -61.45
CA ALA A 242 -6.48 18.29 -61.42
C ALA A 242 -5.45 17.71 -60.44
N ALA A 243 -4.21 17.66 -60.87
CA ALA A 243 -3.09 16.97 -60.24
C ALA A 243 -1.96 17.96 -59.91
N VAL A 244 -0.98 17.45 -59.13
CA VAL A 244 0.41 17.93 -58.91
C VAL A 244 0.53 19.01 -57.81
N SER A 245 1.43 18.98 -56.80
CA SER A 245 2.80 18.45 -56.59
C SER A 245 3.07 18.28 -55.07
N SER A 246 3.73 17.22 -54.57
CA SER A 246 5.18 17.09 -54.15
C SER A 246 5.63 18.09 -53.08
N GLU A 247 6.33 17.80 -51.97
CA GLU A 247 7.28 16.78 -51.52
C GLU A 247 7.27 16.77 -49.97
N TRP A 248 7.41 15.64 -49.25
CA TRP A 248 8.05 15.60 -47.91
C TRP A 248 8.54 14.17 -47.57
N ALA A 249 9.87 14.07 -47.40
CA ALA A 249 10.67 13.24 -46.50
C ALA A 249 10.37 11.73 -46.26
N SER A 250 11.34 10.90 -46.64
CA SER A 250 11.51 9.48 -46.28
C SER A 250 11.80 9.25 -44.78
N PRO A 251 11.35 8.13 -44.18
CA PRO A 251 11.88 7.63 -42.90
C PRO A 251 13.00 6.60 -43.09
N VAL A 252 14.09 6.78 -42.35
CA VAL A 252 15.18 5.82 -42.18
C VAL A 252 14.69 4.57 -41.43
N MET A 253 14.80 3.39 -42.05
CA MET A 253 14.57 2.10 -41.39
C MET A 253 15.78 1.70 -40.54
N ILE A 254 15.61 1.68 -39.21
CA ILE A 254 16.52 1.01 -38.29
C ILE A 254 16.19 -0.49 -38.27
N SER A 255 17.15 -1.31 -38.69
CA SER A 255 17.08 -2.77 -38.76
C SER A 255 16.73 -3.42 -37.42
N SER A 256 15.67 -4.22 -37.41
CA SER A 256 15.10 -4.97 -36.27
C SER A 256 15.99 -6.11 -35.73
N ARG A 257 17.20 -6.31 -36.27
CA ARG A 257 18.12 -7.39 -35.83
C ARG A 257 18.98 -7.02 -34.62
N SER A 258 19.13 -5.74 -34.28
CA SER A 258 19.98 -5.28 -33.15
C SER A 258 19.30 -5.42 -31.78
N ALA A 259 17.99 -5.20 -31.70
CA ALA A 259 17.25 -5.16 -30.44
C ALA A 259 17.06 -6.55 -29.77
N GLY A 260 17.05 -7.63 -30.57
CA GLY A 260 16.90 -8.99 -30.06
C GLY A 260 18.12 -9.50 -29.29
N THR A 261 19.32 -9.11 -29.73
CA THR A 261 20.60 -9.56 -29.15
C THR A 261 20.88 -8.86 -27.81
N LEU A 262 20.48 -7.59 -27.69
CA LEU A 262 20.62 -6.81 -26.44
C LEU A 262 19.70 -7.33 -25.33
N LYS A 263 18.45 -7.68 -25.66
CA LYS A 263 17.48 -8.25 -24.69
C LYS A 263 17.95 -9.60 -24.14
N ARG A 264 18.55 -10.45 -24.99
CA ARG A 264 19.09 -11.76 -24.54
C ARG A 264 20.30 -11.60 -23.61
N ARG A 265 21.19 -10.65 -23.87
CA ARG A 265 22.34 -10.36 -22.99
C ARG A 265 21.90 -9.78 -21.64
N ALA A 266 20.92 -8.87 -21.62
CA ALA A 266 20.37 -8.32 -20.37
C ALA A 266 19.68 -9.40 -19.51
N ALA A 267 18.94 -10.33 -20.13
CA ALA A 267 18.28 -11.43 -19.42
C ALA A 267 19.28 -12.42 -18.79
N LEU A 268 20.40 -12.71 -19.48
CA LEU A 268 21.49 -13.55 -18.95
C LEU A 268 22.21 -12.90 -17.76
N LEU A 269 22.46 -11.59 -17.82
CA LEU A 269 23.08 -10.84 -16.71
C LEU A 269 22.17 -10.79 -15.48
N LEU A 270 20.86 -10.59 -15.66
CA LEU A 270 19.88 -10.63 -14.58
C LEU A 270 19.74 -12.02 -13.95
N LYS A 271 19.86 -13.10 -14.74
CA LYS A 271 19.79 -14.47 -14.23
C LYS A 271 21.03 -14.83 -13.40
N ASN A 272 22.21 -14.39 -13.83
CA ASN A 272 23.45 -14.60 -13.09
C ASN A 272 23.54 -13.77 -11.80
N ALA A 273 23.03 -12.52 -11.82
CA ALA A 273 22.98 -11.65 -10.64
C ALA A 273 22.05 -12.20 -9.54
N LYS A 274 20.90 -12.77 -9.92
CA LYS A 274 19.97 -13.43 -8.96
C LYS A 274 20.56 -14.71 -8.37
N HIS A 275 21.34 -15.47 -9.14
CA HIS A 275 21.98 -16.69 -8.64
C HIS A 275 23.10 -16.41 -7.63
N THR A 276 23.85 -15.31 -7.83
CA THR A 276 24.93 -14.90 -6.90
C THR A 276 24.39 -14.30 -5.59
N THR A 277 23.27 -13.56 -5.64
CA THR A 277 22.63 -13.04 -4.42
C THR A 277 21.96 -14.14 -3.58
N PHE A 278 21.37 -15.15 -4.23
CA PHE A 278 20.75 -16.28 -3.54
C PHE A 278 21.78 -17.14 -2.77
N LEU A 279 22.92 -17.46 -3.41
CA LEU A 279 24.00 -18.23 -2.78
C LEU A 279 24.69 -17.49 -1.62
N HIS A 280 24.71 -16.16 -1.64
CA HIS A 280 25.30 -15.38 -0.54
C HIS A 280 24.35 -15.30 0.67
N SER A 281 23.04 -15.19 0.43
CA SER A 281 22.01 -15.17 1.48
C SER A 281 21.86 -16.53 2.17
N GLU A 282 21.99 -17.64 1.44
CA GLU A 282 21.85 -18.99 2.00
C GLU A 282 23.04 -19.35 2.90
N LYS A 283 24.25 -18.92 2.55
CA LYS A 283 25.45 -19.13 3.36
C LYS A 283 25.46 -18.30 4.65
N SER A 284 24.89 -17.09 4.66
CA SER A 284 24.76 -16.32 5.91
C SER A 284 23.71 -16.91 6.83
N LEU A 285 22.58 -17.39 6.28
CA LEU A 285 21.50 -17.99 7.06
C LEU A 285 21.92 -19.32 7.72
N ILE A 286 22.70 -20.15 7.02
CA ILE A 286 23.23 -21.41 7.58
C ILE A 286 24.28 -21.15 8.67
N ALA A 287 25.11 -20.11 8.54
CA ALA A 287 26.07 -19.72 9.57
C ALA A 287 25.38 -19.20 10.84
N GLU A 288 24.26 -18.49 10.70
CA GLU A 288 23.49 -17.92 11.80
C GLU A 288 22.68 -18.99 12.57
N ILE A 289 22.13 -19.98 11.86
CA ILE A 289 21.45 -21.13 12.46
C ILE A 289 22.42 -22.00 13.28
N HIS A 290 23.67 -22.17 12.85
CA HIS A 290 24.63 -23.02 13.57
C HIS A 290 25.13 -22.39 14.88
N ILE A 291 25.13 -21.06 14.99
CA ILE A 291 25.48 -20.33 16.22
C ILE A 291 24.37 -20.46 17.28
N GLN A 292 23.11 -20.64 16.86
CA GLN A 292 21.95 -20.75 17.76
C GLN A 292 21.65 -22.16 18.26
N THR A 293 22.31 -23.19 17.73
CA THR A 293 22.12 -24.60 18.12
C THR A 293 23.21 -25.15 19.06
N ALA A 294 24.11 -24.31 19.57
CA ALA A 294 25.09 -24.74 20.55
C ALA A 294 24.40 -25.09 21.89
N PRO A 295 24.62 -26.29 22.47
CA PRO A 295 23.95 -26.68 23.70
C PRO A 295 24.43 -25.82 24.88
N LEU A 296 23.48 -25.26 25.62
CA LEU A 296 23.74 -24.57 26.89
C LEU A 296 24.28 -25.57 27.93
N PRO A 297 25.23 -25.18 28.79
CA PRO A 297 25.73 -26.05 29.86
C PRO A 297 24.61 -26.38 30.85
N SER A 298 24.50 -27.65 31.20
CA SER A 298 23.52 -28.18 32.13
C SER A 298 23.73 -27.61 33.54
N TYR A 299 22.69 -26.99 34.10
CA TYR A 299 22.66 -26.57 35.50
C TYR A 299 22.37 -27.81 36.35
N ARG A 300 23.40 -28.31 37.03
CA ARG A 300 23.32 -29.42 38.00
C ARG A 300 22.75 -28.88 39.31
N GLU A 301 21.86 -29.68 39.90
CA GLU A 301 21.17 -29.49 41.18
C GLU A 301 22.05 -28.91 42.30
N GLN A 302 21.51 -27.94 43.03
CA GLN A 302 21.98 -27.62 44.37
C GLN A 302 20.79 -27.12 45.23
N SER A 303 19.89 -28.03 45.57
CA SER A 303 18.94 -27.88 46.67
C SER A 303 19.23 -28.96 47.71
N ASP A 304 20.29 -28.76 48.48
CA ASP A 304 20.52 -29.40 49.77
C ASP A 304 21.57 -28.57 50.50
N LYS A 305 21.10 -27.67 51.40
CA LYS A 305 21.62 -27.42 52.75
C LYS A 305 21.23 -26.03 53.28
N ILE A 306 20.51 -26.10 54.41
CA ILE A 306 20.28 -25.12 55.48
C ILE A 306 19.15 -24.12 55.23
#